data_AF-A0ABD0MY50-F1
#
_entry.id   AF-A0ABD0MY50-F1
#
_cell.length_a   1.000
_cell.length_b   1.000
_cell.length_c   1.000
_cell.angle_alpha   90.00
_cell.angle_beta   90.00
_cell.angle_gamma   90.00
#
_symmetry.space_group_name_H-M   'P 1'
#
loop_
_entity.id
_entity.type
_entity.pdbx_description
1 polymer ?
#
loop_
_entity_poly.entity_id
_entity_poly.type
_entity_poly.pdbx_seq_one_letter_code
_entity_poly.pdbx_strand_id
1 'polypeptide(L)'
;SMTATANSVVNRPVFMPETFTGSGRDWADWSQQFEMAADVNNWSGDLKLKFICILWLDSRRPQRRLPGESAREFGNALRRLVAKSYPVANGETQDLLAREHFIAHVGTGELRIQLRSARPTTLEAAINLAFELELIR
;
A
#
# COMPACT_ATOMS: atom_id res chain seq x y z
N SER A 1 50.96 -0.68 1.59
CA SER A 1 49.80 -1.59 1.51
C SER A 1 48.53 -0.75 1.53
N MET A 2 47.73 -0.83 0.47
CA MET A 2 46.55 0.02 0.27
C MET A 2 45.37 -0.46 1.11
N THR A 3 44.85 0.41 1.99
CA THR A 3 43.52 0.29 2.59
C THR A 3 42.56 1.17 1.79
N ALA A 4 41.59 0.58 1.10
CA ALA A 4 40.53 1.32 0.43
C ALA A 4 39.17 0.62 0.64
N THR A 5 38.35 1.31 1.44
CA THR A 5 36.89 1.49 1.34
C THR A 5 35.96 0.28 1.38
N ALA A 6 35.24 0.18 2.50
CA ALA A 6 33.96 -0.49 2.63
C ALA A 6 32.97 0.05 1.59
N ASN A 7 32.72 -0.74 0.54
CA ASN A 7 31.59 -0.53 -0.35
C ASN A 7 30.33 -1.02 0.36
N SER A 8 29.53 -0.08 0.89
CA SER A 8 28.13 -0.33 1.21
C SER A 8 27.38 -0.52 -0.12
N VAL A 9 27.39 -1.75 -0.62
CA VAL A 9 26.60 -2.14 -1.78
C VAL A 9 25.14 -2.02 -1.34
N VAL A 10 24.44 -1.02 -1.86
CA VAL A 10 22.98 -0.99 -1.89
C VAL A 10 22.53 -2.30 -2.55
N ASN A 11 22.11 -3.26 -1.73
CA ASN A 11 21.71 -4.59 -2.19
C ASN A 11 20.51 -4.43 -3.13
N ARG A 12 20.78 -4.56 -4.42
CA ARG A 12 19.72 -4.73 -5.43
C ARG A 12 18.97 -6.01 -5.08
N PRO A 13 17.62 -6.02 -5.16
CA PRO A 13 16.86 -7.24 -4.97
C PRO A 13 17.39 -8.33 -5.92
N VAL A 14 17.82 -9.46 -5.34
CA VAL A 14 18.24 -10.66 -6.06
C VAL A 14 17.08 -11.25 -6.85
N PHE A 15 15.87 -11.18 -6.29
CA PHE A 15 14.65 -11.63 -6.94
C PHE A 15 13.53 -10.61 -6.71
N MET A 16 13.05 -9.98 -7.78
CA MET A 16 11.91 -9.07 -7.71
C MET A 16 10.62 -9.89 -7.88
N PRO A 17 9.71 -9.91 -6.89
CA PRO A 17 8.42 -10.56 -7.05
C PRO A 17 7.62 -9.90 -8.17
N GLU A 18 6.77 -10.66 -8.84
CA GLU A 18 5.88 -10.14 -9.88
C GLU A 18 4.84 -9.19 -9.29
N THR A 19 4.40 -8.21 -10.08
CA THR A 19 3.30 -7.32 -9.72
C THR A 19 1.98 -8.11 -9.72
N PHE A 20 1.17 -8.02 -8.67
CA PHE A 20 -0.09 -8.77 -8.62
C PHE A 20 -1.17 -8.09 -9.46
N THR A 21 -1.47 -8.64 -10.63
CA THR A 21 -2.47 -8.07 -11.54
C THR A 21 -3.90 -8.54 -11.25
N GLY A 22 -4.07 -9.59 -10.43
CA GLY A 22 -5.37 -10.22 -10.16
C GLY A 22 -5.98 -10.99 -11.33
N SER A 23 -5.28 -11.09 -12.46
CA SER A 23 -5.64 -11.90 -13.62
C SER A 23 -4.63 -13.04 -13.77
N GLY A 24 -5.10 -14.29 -13.73
CA GLY A 24 -4.30 -15.48 -14.05
C GLY A 24 -3.66 -16.22 -12.87
N ARG A 25 -3.37 -15.55 -11.75
CA ARG A 25 -2.86 -16.18 -10.51
C ARG A 25 -3.72 -15.81 -9.31
N ASP A 26 -4.03 -16.79 -8.47
CA ASP A 26 -4.76 -16.52 -7.23
C ASP A 26 -3.88 -15.80 -6.20
N TRP A 27 -4.53 -15.29 -5.15
CA TRP A 27 -3.85 -14.52 -4.11
C TRP A 27 -2.88 -15.38 -3.29
N ALA A 28 -3.27 -16.62 -2.99
CA ALA A 28 -2.49 -17.51 -2.13
C ALA A 28 -1.14 -17.80 -2.79
N ASP A 29 -1.16 -18.17 -4.06
CA ASP A 29 0.02 -18.48 -4.86
C ASP A 29 0.96 -17.28 -4.98
N TRP A 30 0.40 -16.10 -5.24
CA TRP A 30 1.22 -14.89 -5.35
C TRP A 30 1.82 -14.48 -4.00
N SER A 31 1.03 -14.53 -2.92
CA SER A 31 1.51 -14.18 -1.58
C SER A 31 2.63 -15.10 -1.13
N GLN A 32 2.53 -16.38 -1.50
CA GLN A 32 3.57 -17.37 -1.24
C GLN A 32 4.88 -17.04 -1.98
N GLN A 33 4.80 -16.67 -3.27
CA GLN A 33 5.98 -16.24 -4.03
C GLN A 33 6.59 -14.94 -3.51
N PHE A 34 5.76 -14.00 -3.06
CA PHE A 34 6.24 -12.78 -2.43
C PHE A 34 7.00 -13.07 -1.14
N GLU A 35 6.51 -13.99 -0.30
CA GLU A 35 7.23 -14.39 0.90
C GLU A 35 8.55 -15.11 0.58
N MET A 36 8.56 -16.02 -0.40
CA MET A 36 9.79 -16.66 -0.87
C MET A 36 10.80 -15.62 -1.39
N ALA A 37 10.33 -14.64 -2.16
CA ALA A 37 11.15 -13.53 -2.64
C ALA A 37 11.72 -12.72 -1.47
N ALA A 38 10.88 -12.42 -0.49
CA ALA A 38 11.26 -11.63 0.65
C ALA A 38 12.32 -12.33 1.51
N ASP A 39 12.20 -13.65 1.66
CA ASP A 39 13.18 -14.48 2.37
C ASP A 39 14.50 -14.55 1.61
N VAL A 40 14.46 -14.73 0.27
CA VAL A 40 15.65 -14.72 -0.60
C VAL A 40 16.39 -13.38 -0.55
N ASN A 41 15.65 -12.27 -0.44
CA ASN A 41 16.24 -10.93 -0.37
C ASN A 41 16.52 -10.46 1.07
N ASN A 42 16.25 -11.29 2.08
CA ASN A 42 16.38 -10.95 3.49
C ASN A 42 15.63 -9.65 3.87
N TRP A 43 14.42 -9.47 3.35
CA TRP A 43 13.60 -8.29 3.61
C TRP A 43 13.06 -8.29 5.04
N SER A 44 13.26 -7.19 5.75
CA SER A 44 12.58 -6.94 7.02
C SER A 44 11.08 -6.71 6.80
N GLY A 45 10.26 -6.89 7.85
CA GLY A 45 8.81 -6.65 7.79
C GLY A 45 8.44 -5.29 7.18
N ASP A 46 9.14 -4.22 7.57
CA ASP A 46 8.92 -2.88 7.01
C ASP A 46 9.25 -2.78 5.52
N LEU A 47 10.28 -3.51 5.07
CA LEU A 47 10.67 -3.54 3.66
C LEU A 47 9.71 -4.39 2.83
N LYS A 48 9.22 -5.52 3.40
CA LYS A 48 8.13 -6.31 2.83
C LYS A 48 6.91 -5.41 2.61
N LEU A 49 6.52 -4.57 3.58
CA LEU A 49 5.39 -3.64 3.42
C LEU A 49 5.61 -2.59 2.33
N LYS A 50 6.82 -2.04 2.20
CA LYS A 50 7.13 -1.09 1.12
C LYS A 50 7.02 -1.75 -0.26
N PHE A 51 7.59 -2.94 -0.41
CA PHE A 51 7.53 -3.68 -1.67
C PHE A 51 6.13 -4.19 -1.98
N ILE A 52 5.36 -4.63 -0.98
CA ILE A 52 3.98 -5.04 -1.20
C ILE A 52 3.15 -3.85 -1.68
N CYS A 53 3.31 -2.66 -1.10
CA CYS A 53 2.69 -1.44 -1.60
C CYS A 53 3.05 -1.17 -3.05
N ILE A 54 4.32 -1.24 -3.42
CA ILE A 54 4.77 -0.97 -4.80
C ILE A 54 4.23 -2.03 -5.77
N LEU A 55 4.36 -3.31 -5.43
CA LEU A 55 3.99 -4.43 -6.31
C LEU A 55 2.49 -4.73 -6.35
N TRP A 56 1.68 -4.09 -5.50
CA TRP A 56 0.22 -4.19 -5.52
C TRP A 56 -0.49 -2.94 -5.97
N LEU A 57 -0.04 -1.76 -5.55
CA LEU A 57 -0.68 -0.49 -5.89
C LEU A 57 -0.42 -0.09 -7.34
N ASP A 58 0.67 -0.57 -7.93
CA ASP A 58 1.06 -0.25 -9.31
C ASP A 58 0.39 -1.19 -10.35
N SER A 59 0.06 -2.44 -9.99
CA SER A 59 -0.55 -3.43 -10.91
C SER A 59 -2.05 -3.56 -10.84
N ARG A 60 -2.68 -3.27 -9.70
CA ARG A 60 -4.13 -3.17 -9.68
C ARG A 60 -4.46 -1.82 -10.29
N ARG A 61 -5.32 -1.81 -11.33
CA ARG A 61 -6.09 -0.61 -11.66
C ARG A 61 -6.52 -0.04 -10.32
N PRO A 62 -6.13 1.21 -9.98
CA PRO A 62 -6.47 1.73 -8.68
C PRO A 62 -7.96 1.52 -8.52
N GLN A 63 -8.39 0.93 -7.41
CA GLN A 63 -9.78 1.03 -7.01
C GLN A 63 -9.95 2.52 -6.76
N ARG A 64 -10.20 3.27 -7.84
CA ARG A 64 -10.55 4.67 -7.77
C ARG A 64 -11.94 4.62 -7.19
N ARG A 65 -12.17 5.49 -6.21
CA ARG A 65 -13.50 5.77 -5.72
C ARG A 65 -14.47 5.83 -6.91
N LEU A 66 -15.53 5.03 -6.86
CA LEU A 66 -16.48 4.96 -7.94
C LEU A 66 -17.15 6.35 -8.10
N PRO A 67 -17.56 6.73 -9.33
CA PRO A 67 -18.32 7.97 -9.52
C PRO A 67 -19.58 7.97 -8.64
N GLY A 68 -19.67 8.93 -7.71
CA GLY A 68 -20.79 9.06 -6.77
C GLY A 68 -20.69 8.24 -5.48
N GLU A 69 -19.68 7.37 -5.33
CA GLU A 69 -19.38 6.74 -4.03
C GLU A 69 -18.93 7.82 -3.04
N SER A 70 -19.19 7.66 -1.75
CA SER A 70 -18.67 8.56 -0.72
C SER A 70 -17.24 8.18 -0.31
N ALA A 71 -16.46 9.15 0.19
CA ALA A 71 -15.14 8.87 0.75
C ALA A 71 -15.21 7.82 1.87
N ARG A 72 -16.28 7.82 2.67
CA ARG A 72 -16.52 6.85 3.73
C ARG A 72 -16.79 5.44 3.20
N GLU A 73 -17.63 5.29 2.18
CA GLU A 73 -17.88 3.99 1.54
C GLU A 73 -16.60 3.40 0.94
N PHE A 74 -15.84 4.24 0.23
CA PHE A 74 -14.57 3.85 -0.36
C PHE A 74 -13.56 3.38 0.69
N GLY A 75 -13.38 4.16 1.76
CA GLY A 75 -12.49 3.79 2.87
C GLY A 75 -12.92 2.49 3.57
N ASN A 76 -14.22 2.30 3.79
CA ASN A 76 -14.75 1.06 4.36
C ASN A 76 -14.56 -0.15 3.43
N ALA A 77 -14.69 0.03 2.12
CA ALA A 77 -14.40 -1.01 1.14
C ALA A 77 -12.92 -1.42 1.17
N LEU A 78 -12.00 -0.44 1.27
CA LEU A 78 -10.57 -0.71 1.43
C LEU A 78 -10.25 -1.46 2.73
N ARG A 79 -10.86 -1.07 3.85
CA ARG A 79 -10.69 -1.77 5.13
C ARG A 79 -11.08 -3.24 5.03
N ARG A 80 -12.23 -3.55 4.42
CA ARG A 80 -12.68 -4.93 4.18
C ARG A 80 -11.77 -5.68 3.22
N LEU A 81 -11.32 -5.01 2.17
CA LEU A 81 -10.43 -5.60 1.17
C LEU A 81 -9.10 -6.01 1.82
N VAL A 82 -8.47 -5.10 2.56
CA VAL A 82 -7.18 -5.35 3.22
C VAL A 82 -7.33 -6.43 4.29
N ALA A 83 -8.39 -6.42 5.10
CA ALA A 83 -8.64 -7.49 6.08
C ALA A 83 -8.81 -8.87 5.41
N LYS A 84 -9.47 -8.92 4.24
CA LYS A 84 -9.65 -10.16 3.48
C LYS A 84 -8.36 -10.63 2.81
N SER A 85 -7.56 -9.71 2.28
CA SER A 85 -6.29 -10.02 1.61
C SER A 85 -5.20 -10.37 2.63
N TYR A 86 -5.19 -9.77 3.81
CA TYR A 86 -4.12 -9.92 4.78
C TYR A 86 -4.62 -10.36 6.15
N PRO A 87 -5.33 -11.50 6.26
CA PRO A 87 -5.92 -11.93 7.53
C PRO A 87 -4.87 -12.21 8.63
N VAL A 88 -3.62 -12.48 8.23
CA VAL A 88 -2.48 -12.73 9.13
C VAL A 88 -1.73 -11.45 9.54
N ALA A 89 -1.94 -10.34 8.84
CA ALA A 89 -1.31 -9.08 9.19
C ALA A 89 -2.00 -8.46 10.41
N ASN A 90 -1.22 -7.82 11.29
CA ASN A 90 -1.77 -7.12 12.43
C ASN A 90 -2.65 -5.92 12.00
N GLY A 91 -3.53 -5.46 12.89
CA GLY A 91 -4.47 -4.38 12.57
C GLY A 91 -3.79 -3.07 12.15
N GLU A 92 -2.62 -2.75 12.70
CA GLU A 92 -1.84 -1.58 12.34
C GLU A 92 -1.34 -1.63 10.89
N THR A 93 -0.83 -2.77 10.47
CA THR A 93 -0.40 -3.01 9.10
C THR A 93 -1.57 -2.91 8.13
N GLN A 94 -2.71 -3.51 8.48
CA GLN A 94 -3.91 -3.43 7.66
C GLN A 94 -4.42 -1.99 7.51
N ASP A 95 -4.41 -1.22 8.62
CA ASP A 95 -4.82 0.17 8.60
C ASP A 95 -3.86 1.04 7.77
N LEU A 96 -2.55 0.85 7.92
CA LEU A 96 -1.53 1.51 7.11
C LEU A 96 -1.75 1.28 5.62
N LEU A 97 -1.91 0.02 5.20
CA LEU A 97 -2.11 -0.34 3.79
C LEU A 97 -3.38 0.30 3.22
N ALA A 98 -4.49 0.23 3.98
CA ALA A 98 -5.75 0.82 3.56
C ALA A 98 -5.66 2.36 3.48
N ARG A 99 -4.98 2.99 4.43
CA ARG A 99 -4.77 4.45 4.49
C ARG A 99 -3.94 4.96 3.32
N GLU A 100 -2.79 4.34 3.03
CA GLU A 100 -1.95 4.75 1.91
C GLU A 100 -2.69 4.58 0.57
N HIS A 101 -3.44 3.49 0.41
CA HIS A 101 -4.28 3.29 -0.76
C HIS A 101 -5.40 4.34 -0.85
N PHE A 102 -6.02 4.69 0.27
CA PHE A 102 -7.06 5.70 0.32
C PHE A 102 -6.53 7.08 -0.13
N ILE A 103 -5.44 7.55 0.45
CA ILE A 103 -4.83 8.86 0.11
C ILE A 103 -4.44 8.93 -1.36
N ALA A 104 -3.95 7.82 -1.94
CA ALA A 104 -3.56 7.79 -3.34
C ALA A 104 -4.76 7.87 -4.31
N HIS A 105 -5.96 7.43 -3.90
CA HIS A 105 -7.06 7.13 -4.84
C HIS A 105 -8.44 7.68 -4.49
N VAL A 106 -8.60 8.37 -3.35
CA VAL A 106 -9.89 8.90 -2.88
C VAL A 106 -10.51 9.97 -3.77
N GLY A 107 -9.70 10.73 -4.52
CA GLY A 107 -10.24 11.83 -5.32
C GLY A 107 -9.22 12.58 -6.17
N THR A 108 -9.50 13.85 -6.44
CA THR A 108 -8.73 14.74 -7.33
C THR A 108 -7.34 15.07 -6.79
N GLY A 109 -6.48 15.63 -7.63
CA GLY A 109 -5.11 16.00 -7.25
C GLY A 109 -5.05 16.85 -5.98
N GLU A 110 -5.94 17.84 -5.87
CA GLU A 110 -6.00 18.76 -4.72
C GLU A 110 -6.35 18.04 -3.41
N LEU A 111 -7.40 17.21 -3.42
CA LEU A 111 -7.79 16.44 -2.23
C LEU A 111 -6.66 15.52 -1.75
N ARG A 112 -5.94 14.90 -2.70
CA ARG A 112 -4.78 14.06 -2.38
C ARG A 112 -3.61 14.86 -1.81
N ILE A 113 -3.36 16.06 -2.33
CA ILE A 113 -2.31 16.95 -1.82
C ILE A 113 -2.61 17.35 -0.37
N GLN A 114 -3.85 17.73 -0.08
CA GLN A 114 -4.29 18.13 1.27
C GLN A 114 -4.25 16.96 2.26
N LEU A 115 -4.65 15.76 1.84
CA LEU A 115 -4.51 14.56 2.68
C LEU A 115 -3.05 14.21 2.95
N ARG A 116 -2.17 14.34 1.94
CA ARG A 116 -0.73 14.11 2.12
C ARG A 116 -0.06 15.14 3.02
N SER A 117 -0.49 16.41 2.97
CA SER A 117 0.05 17.46 3.84
C SER A 117 -0.40 17.29 5.28
N ALA A 118 -1.65 16.87 5.50
CA ALA A 118 -2.20 16.64 6.83
C ALA A 118 -1.68 15.37 7.53
N ARG A 119 -1.09 14.43 6.78
CA ARG A 119 -0.49 13.19 7.30
C ARG A 119 -1.38 12.47 8.33
N PRO A 120 -2.60 12.05 7.97
CA PRO A 120 -3.45 11.29 8.88
C PRO A 120 -2.73 10.02 9.32
N THR A 121 -2.84 9.68 10.61
CA THR A 121 -2.17 8.52 11.20
C THR A 121 -2.98 7.24 11.03
N THR A 122 -4.29 7.34 10.82
CA THR A 122 -5.17 6.18 10.62
C THR A 122 -6.02 6.32 9.36
N LEU A 123 -6.54 5.21 8.85
CA LEU A 123 -7.54 5.24 7.77
C LEU A 123 -8.77 6.06 8.16
N GLU A 124 -9.25 5.94 9.40
CA GLU A 124 -10.43 6.70 9.87
C GLU A 124 -10.17 8.20 9.89
N ALA A 125 -8.98 8.63 10.34
CA ALA A 125 -8.58 10.03 10.29
C ALA A 125 -8.53 10.55 8.85
N ALA A 126 -8.03 9.73 7.91
CA ALA A 126 -8.02 10.09 6.49
C ALA A 126 -9.44 10.22 5.92
N ILE A 127 -10.36 9.32 6.28
CA ILE A 127 -11.77 9.37 5.87
C ILE A 127 -12.45 10.62 6.40
N ASN A 128 -12.29 10.93 7.68
CA ASN A 128 -12.92 12.10 8.30
C ASN A 128 -12.40 13.40 7.68
N LEU A 129 -11.09 13.51 7.47
CA LEU A 129 -10.51 14.67 6.80
C LEU A 129 -10.98 14.80 5.35
N ALA A 130 -11.06 13.69 4.60
CA ALA A 130 -11.59 13.73 3.24
C ALA A 130 -13.05 14.20 3.20
N PHE A 131 -13.86 13.76 4.17
CA PHE A 131 -15.24 14.21 4.31
C PHE A 131 -15.32 15.71 4.64
N GLU A 132 -14.52 16.21 5.58
CA GLU A 132 -14.47 17.64 5.93
C GLU A 132 -14.06 18.50 4.72
N LEU A 133 -13.04 18.08 3.97
CA LEU A 133 -12.56 18.79 2.77
C LEU A 133 -13.58 18.75 1.61
N GLU A 134 -14.44 17.73 1.55
CA GLU A 134 -15.54 17.64 0.60
C GLU A 134 -16.71 18.56 0.97
N LEU A 135 -16.95 18.81 2.26
CA LEU A 135 -18.00 19.71 2.74
C LEU A 135 -17.66 21.19 2.57
N ILE A 136 -16.38 21.55 2.53
CA ILE A 136 -15.91 22.95 2.42
C ILE A 136 -15.93 23.44 0.96
N ARG A 137 -16.24 22.56 -0.01
CA ARG A 137 -16.19 22.86 -1.45
C ARG A 137 -17.55 23.22 -2.04
#